data_AF-A0A7W6KNE3-F1
#
_entry.id   AF-A0A7W6KNE3-F1
#
_cell.length_a   1.000
_cell.length_b   1.000
_cell.length_c   1.000
_cell.angle_alpha   90.00
_cell.angle_beta   90.00
_cell.angle_gamma   90.00
#
_symmetry.space_group_name_H-M   'P 1'
#
loop_
_entity.id
_entity.type
_entity.pdbx_description
1 polymer ?
#
loop_
_entity_poly.entity_id
_entity_poly.type
_entity_poly.pdbx_seq_one_letter_code
_entity_poly.pdbx_strand_id
1 'polypeptide(L)'
;MITSGYLVQEVADVLGVPETVVATYYRRLREEGLVPKAGRGPKSAIAMTPRIAALLLTTIGGRMLENGSVGDVARTYSALKATESTRITRTTFLEGEDQQHKDSAARGSGEFEFEGVGIPSLDALGPGHSFVQAIEAIIEAELNDEFISFQNKEPRKVKDFSYRNIEIEFFSPIAMAQIQIYFSFSEEKSCFFEVIYFGKEAFSKKISESKLYSESTKTLSPIDYVHRYSFKDLLMTRKISGSTIKRVAGLFWNDFFDSLSEEEQSALREDLRNT
;
A
#
# COMPACT_ATOMS: atom_id res chain seq x y z
N MET A 1 20.99 -12.52 2.44
CA MET A 1 20.86 -11.30 1.63
C MET A 1 19.74 -11.53 0.63
N ILE A 2 18.73 -10.66 0.61
CA ILE A 2 17.65 -10.74 -0.38
C ILE A 2 18.25 -10.45 -1.76
N THR A 3 18.03 -11.35 -2.71
CA THR A 3 18.47 -11.17 -4.10
C THR A 3 17.41 -10.38 -4.88
N SER A 4 17.80 -9.79 -6.00
CA SER A 4 16.83 -9.09 -6.88
C SER A 4 15.78 -10.05 -7.45
N GLY A 5 16.14 -11.31 -7.71
CA GLY A 5 15.19 -12.32 -8.18
C GLY A 5 14.12 -12.64 -7.14
N TYR A 6 14.54 -12.80 -5.88
CA TYR A 6 13.59 -13.00 -4.78
C TYR A 6 12.66 -11.80 -4.60
N LEU A 7 13.18 -10.56 -4.66
CA LEU A 7 12.33 -9.36 -4.59
C LEU A 7 11.30 -9.30 -5.72
N VAL A 8 11.72 -9.61 -6.96
CA VAL A 8 10.83 -9.64 -8.12
C VAL A 8 9.71 -10.67 -7.91
N GLN A 9 10.05 -11.85 -7.42
CA GLN A 9 9.09 -12.92 -7.12
C GLN A 9 8.10 -12.48 -6.05
N GLU A 10 8.57 -11.97 -4.91
CA GLU A 10 7.70 -11.52 -3.81
C GLU A 10 6.77 -10.38 -4.26
N VAL A 11 7.27 -9.39 -5.01
CA VAL A 11 6.42 -8.30 -5.53
C VAL A 11 5.40 -8.81 -6.54
N ALA A 12 5.78 -9.78 -7.38
CA ALA A 12 4.86 -10.42 -8.32
C ALA A 12 3.72 -11.15 -7.60
N ASP A 13 4.08 -11.96 -6.60
CA ASP A 13 3.11 -12.71 -5.79
C ASP A 13 2.14 -11.79 -5.03
N VAL A 14 2.65 -10.68 -4.49
CA VAL A 14 1.87 -9.71 -3.71
C VAL A 14 0.90 -8.92 -4.58
N LEU A 15 1.36 -8.45 -5.74
CA LEU A 15 0.54 -7.65 -6.64
C LEU A 15 -0.34 -8.51 -7.55
N GLY A 16 -0.13 -9.83 -7.56
CA GLY A 16 -0.79 -10.76 -8.50
C GLY A 16 -0.35 -10.55 -9.95
N VAL A 17 0.80 -9.91 -10.17
CA VAL A 17 1.31 -9.54 -11.50
C VAL A 17 2.35 -10.57 -11.95
N PRO A 18 2.45 -10.92 -13.26
CA PRO A 18 3.51 -11.83 -13.72
C PRO A 18 4.93 -11.37 -13.36
N GLU A 19 5.79 -12.31 -12.93
CA GLU A 19 7.19 -12.04 -12.58
C GLU A 19 7.97 -11.33 -13.71
N THR A 20 7.68 -11.65 -14.97
CA THR A 20 8.31 -11.04 -16.14
C THR A 20 8.01 -9.53 -16.24
N VAL A 21 6.81 -9.12 -15.87
CA VAL A 21 6.41 -7.70 -15.80
C VAL A 21 7.22 -7.04 -14.69
N VAL A 22 7.19 -7.59 -13.47
CA VAL A 22 7.93 -7.02 -12.33
C VAL A 22 9.42 -6.93 -12.63
N ALA A 23 10.03 -7.96 -13.24
CA ALA A 23 11.41 -7.95 -13.70
C ALA A 23 11.70 -6.86 -14.73
N THR A 24 10.77 -6.64 -15.66
CA THR A 24 10.87 -5.59 -16.69
C THR A 24 10.85 -4.20 -16.09
N TYR A 25 9.95 -3.94 -15.13
CA TYR A 25 9.88 -2.68 -14.40
C TYR A 25 11.14 -2.44 -13.58
N TYR A 26 11.61 -3.47 -12.86
CA TYR A 26 12.85 -3.41 -12.11
C TYR A 26 14.08 -3.13 -13.01
N ARG A 27 14.13 -3.70 -14.21
CA ARG A 27 15.17 -3.38 -15.20
C ARG A 27 15.09 -1.92 -15.65
N ARG A 28 13.90 -1.42 -15.98
CA ARG A 28 13.70 -0.02 -16.42
C ARG A 28 14.11 0.98 -15.33
N LEU A 29 13.76 0.74 -14.07
CA LEU A 29 14.21 1.56 -12.93
C LEU A 29 15.75 1.63 -12.82
N ARG A 30 16.46 0.55 -13.15
CA ARG A 30 17.95 0.53 -13.17
C ARG A 30 18.52 1.28 -14.38
N GLU A 31 17.87 1.18 -15.54
CA GLU A 31 18.28 1.88 -16.76
C GLU A 31 18.20 3.39 -16.58
N GLU A 32 17.14 3.87 -15.92
CA GLU A 32 16.91 5.27 -15.57
C GLU A 32 17.72 5.76 -14.35
N GLY A 33 18.49 4.87 -13.70
CA GLY A 33 19.34 5.22 -12.57
C GLY A 33 18.60 5.48 -11.25
N LEU A 34 17.33 5.06 -11.14
CA LEU A 34 16.55 5.15 -9.91
C LEU A 34 16.86 4.02 -8.93
N VAL A 35 17.39 2.90 -9.44
CA VAL A 35 17.90 1.77 -8.66
C VAL A 35 19.37 1.53 -9.06
N PRO A 36 20.26 1.13 -8.12
CA PRO A 36 21.65 0.88 -8.45
C PRO A 36 21.81 -0.21 -9.54
N LYS A 37 22.86 -0.11 -10.35
CA LYS A 37 23.20 -1.11 -11.37
C LYS A 37 24.07 -2.20 -10.75
N ALA A 38 23.64 -3.46 -10.83
CA ALA A 38 24.45 -4.57 -10.33
C ALA A 38 25.69 -4.69 -11.22
N GLY A 39 26.86 -4.86 -10.61
CA GLY A 39 28.08 -5.10 -11.36
C GLY A 39 28.07 -6.48 -12.02
N ARG A 40 29.03 -6.74 -12.91
CA ARG A 40 29.26 -8.09 -13.44
C ARG A 40 30.11 -8.88 -12.44
N GLY A 41 29.49 -9.80 -11.71
CA GLY A 41 30.21 -10.76 -10.87
C GLY A 41 29.37 -11.34 -9.71
N PRO A 42 29.76 -12.51 -9.17
CA PRO A 42 29.04 -13.16 -8.07
C PRO A 42 29.06 -12.36 -6.76
N LYS A 43 30.01 -11.43 -6.59
CA LYS A 43 30.06 -10.47 -5.46
C LYS A 43 29.39 -9.14 -5.76
N SER A 44 28.80 -8.98 -6.94
CA SER A 44 28.28 -7.71 -7.45
C SER A 44 26.76 -7.60 -7.36
N ALA A 45 26.11 -8.60 -6.75
CA ALA A 45 24.68 -8.55 -6.44
C ALA A 45 24.44 -7.40 -5.45
N ILE A 46 23.61 -6.44 -5.87
CA ILE A 46 23.23 -5.31 -5.01
C ILE A 46 22.40 -5.86 -3.84
N ALA A 47 22.70 -5.37 -2.64
CA ALA A 47 21.83 -5.58 -1.50
C ALA A 47 20.49 -4.90 -1.77
N MET A 48 19.40 -5.67 -1.77
CA MET A 48 18.07 -5.10 -1.88
C MET A 48 17.76 -4.34 -0.59
N THR A 49 17.45 -3.05 -0.72
CA THR A 49 17.06 -2.19 0.39
C THR A 49 15.55 -1.99 0.40
N PRO A 50 14.96 -1.67 1.56
CA PRO A 50 13.55 -1.27 1.67
C PRO A 50 13.17 -0.18 0.66
N ARG A 51 14.05 0.81 0.45
CA ARG A 51 13.90 1.84 -0.58
C ARG A 51 13.65 1.29 -1.98
N ILE A 52 14.42 0.28 -2.40
CA ILE A 52 14.32 -0.31 -3.74
C ILE A 52 12.98 -1.04 -3.89
N ALA A 53 12.55 -1.77 -2.86
CA ALA A 53 11.25 -2.44 -2.84
C ALA A 53 10.10 -1.43 -2.88
N ALA A 54 10.17 -0.36 -2.07
CA ALA A 54 9.18 0.72 -2.05
C ALA A 54 9.04 1.40 -3.41
N LEU A 55 10.16 1.72 -4.08
CA LEU A 55 10.15 2.27 -5.44
C LEU A 55 9.51 1.32 -6.45
N LEU A 56 9.84 0.03 -6.39
CA LEU A 56 9.29 -0.97 -7.31
C LEU A 56 7.77 -1.12 -7.13
N LEU A 57 7.29 -1.27 -5.89
CA LEU A 57 5.86 -1.34 -5.56
C LEU A 57 5.12 -0.10 -6.04
N THR A 58 5.67 1.08 -5.73
CA THR A 58 5.10 2.38 -6.12
C THR A 58 4.97 2.49 -7.64
N THR A 59 6.02 2.07 -8.36
CA THR A 59 6.06 2.22 -9.81
C THR A 59 5.09 1.28 -10.51
N ILE A 60 4.96 0.04 -10.03
CA ILE A 60 4.01 -0.91 -10.60
C ILE A 60 2.58 -0.47 -10.29
N GLY A 61 2.27 -0.12 -9.04
CA GLY A 61 0.95 0.34 -8.64
C GLY A 61 0.51 1.61 -9.36
N GLY A 62 1.40 2.61 -9.47
CA GLY A 62 1.10 3.86 -10.17
C GLY A 62 0.97 3.71 -11.69
N ARG A 63 1.70 2.78 -12.32
CA ARG A 63 1.69 2.61 -13.78
C ARG A 63 0.42 1.95 -14.29
N MET A 64 -0.26 1.14 -13.46
CA MET A 64 -1.59 0.63 -13.80
C MET A 64 -2.63 1.74 -14.03
N LEU A 65 -2.33 2.97 -13.58
CA LEU A 65 -3.22 4.11 -13.61
C LEU A 65 -2.76 5.25 -14.54
N GLU A 66 -1.50 5.23 -14.97
CA GLU A 66 -0.87 6.32 -15.70
C GLU A 66 -0.20 5.83 -16.97
N ASN A 67 -0.36 6.57 -18.07
CA ASN A 67 0.24 6.23 -19.37
C ASN A 67 1.72 6.70 -19.54
N GLY A 68 2.40 7.18 -18.49
CA GLY A 68 3.75 7.77 -18.54
C GLY A 68 4.94 6.77 -18.48
N SER A 69 6.19 7.23 -18.62
CA SER A 69 7.36 6.33 -18.46
C SER A 69 7.38 5.66 -17.08
N VAL A 70 8.07 4.51 -16.95
CA VAL A 70 8.36 3.91 -15.63
C VAL A 70 9.03 4.94 -14.71
N GLY A 71 9.98 5.72 -15.23
CA GLY A 71 10.63 6.78 -14.46
C GLY A 71 9.77 7.96 -14.12
N ASP A 72 8.84 8.33 -14.99
CA ASP A 72 7.92 9.42 -14.71
C ASP A 72 6.98 9.03 -13.57
N VAL A 73 6.37 7.84 -13.63
CA VAL A 73 5.52 7.31 -12.55
C VAL A 73 6.32 7.23 -11.24
N ALA A 74 7.52 6.65 -11.28
CA ALA A 74 8.37 6.54 -10.09
C ALA A 74 8.67 7.90 -9.46
N ARG A 75 9.00 8.92 -10.28
CA ARG A 75 9.29 10.28 -9.81
C ARG A 75 8.05 11.00 -9.31
N THR A 76 6.93 10.88 -10.02
CA THR A 76 5.64 11.47 -9.66
C THR A 76 5.20 10.98 -8.29
N TYR A 77 5.12 9.67 -8.08
CA TYR A 77 4.70 9.11 -6.79
C TYR A 77 5.75 9.30 -5.69
N SER A 78 7.04 9.30 -6.02
CA SER A 78 8.11 9.67 -5.06
C SER A 78 8.01 11.11 -4.56
N ALA A 79 7.40 12.01 -5.35
CA ALA A 79 7.23 13.41 -5.02
C ALA A 79 5.95 13.70 -4.22
N LEU A 80 5.00 12.76 -4.16
CA LEU A 80 3.78 12.93 -3.38
C LEU A 80 4.14 13.04 -1.90
N LYS A 81 3.73 14.14 -1.27
CA LYS A 81 3.93 14.41 0.15
C LYS A 81 2.69 14.04 0.94
N ALA A 82 2.91 13.53 2.15
CA ALA A 82 1.84 13.37 3.12
C ALA A 82 1.21 14.75 3.40
N THR A 83 -0.11 14.84 3.33
CA THR A 83 -0.85 16.09 3.51
C THR A 83 -1.82 16.06 4.68
N GLU A 84 -2.41 14.90 4.95
CA GLU A 84 -3.40 14.71 6.00
C GLU A 84 -3.29 13.29 6.54
N SER A 85 -3.42 13.15 7.86
CA SER A 85 -3.68 11.87 8.51
C SER A 85 -5.04 11.89 9.20
N THR A 86 -5.72 10.76 9.16
CA THR A 86 -7.01 10.56 9.80
C THR A 86 -7.00 9.23 10.50
N ARG A 87 -7.29 9.26 11.80
CA ARG A 87 -7.59 8.04 12.55
C ARG A 87 -9.09 7.80 12.57
N ILE A 88 -9.49 6.58 12.24
CA ILE A 88 -10.88 6.16 12.26
C ILE A 88 -11.00 5.00 13.23
N THR A 89 -11.75 5.21 14.30
CA THR A 89 -12.13 4.15 15.24
C THR A 89 -13.53 3.66 14.87
N ARG A 90 -13.67 2.37 14.59
CA ARG A 90 -14.96 1.71 14.37
C ARG A 90 -15.21 0.72 15.50
N THR A 91 -16.17 1.04 16.34
CA THR A 91 -16.66 0.15 17.40
C THR A 91 -17.89 -0.59 16.87
N THR A 92 -17.78 -1.90 16.67
CA THR A 92 -18.94 -2.72 16.25
C THR A 92 -19.71 -3.12 17.51
N PHE A 93 -20.76 -2.39 17.88
CA PHE A 93 -21.61 -2.79 18.99
C PHE A 93 -22.42 -4.04 18.63
N LEU A 94 -22.59 -4.93 19.61
CA LEU A 94 -23.10 -6.29 19.41
C LEU A 94 -24.62 -6.37 19.18
N GLU A 95 -25.37 -5.26 19.18
CA GLU A 95 -26.83 -5.28 19.03
C GLU A 95 -27.32 -4.15 18.13
N GLY A 96 -27.38 -4.41 16.83
CA GLY A 96 -28.36 -3.79 15.92
C GLY A 96 -28.14 -2.36 15.43
N GLU A 97 -27.29 -1.56 16.06
CA GLU A 97 -26.99 -0.19 15.59
C GLU A 97 -25.50 0.01 15.33
N ASP A 98 -25.16 0.15 14.04
CA ASP A 98 -23.81 0.50 13.56
C ASP A 98 -23.57 2.00 13.87
N GLN A 99 -23.39 2.36 15.14
CA GLN A 99 -23.02 3.72 15.54
C GLN A 99 -21.54 3.94 15.20
N GLN A 100 -21.28 4.46 13.99
CA GLN A 100 -20.00 5.05 13.66
C GLN A 100 -19.78 6.28 14.54
N HIS A 101 -19.13 6.11 15.69
CA HIS A 101 -18.49 7.23 16.38
C HIS A 101 -17.34 7.73 15.50
N LYS A 102 -17.65 8.64 14.58
CA LYS A 102 -16.67 9.44 13.87
C LYS A 102 -16.10 10.48 14.84
N ASP A 103 -15.25 10.04 15.74
CA ASP A 103 -14.20 10.91 16.27
C ASP A 103 -13.12 11.05 15.19
N SER A 104 -13.55 11.51 14.00
CA SER A 104 -12.67 11.93 12.92
C SER A 104 -12.14 13.32 13.29
N ALA A 105 -11.33 13.38 14.33
CA ALA A 105 -10.45 14.52 14.48
C ALA A 105 -9.43 14.38 13.35
N ALA A 106 -9.57 15.19 12.30
CA ALA A 106 -8.49 15.44 11.36
C ALA A 106 -7.31 15.93 12.21
N ARG A 107 -6.38 15.03 12.49
CA ARG A 107 -5.21 15.29 13.33
C ARG A 107 -4.03 15.17 12.42
N GLY A 108 -3.38 16.30 12.17
CA GLY A 108 -1.96 16.28 11.89
C GLY A 108 -1.51 16.59 10.47
N SER A 109 -0.23 16.91 10.43
CA SER A 109 0.66 17.30 9.33
C SER A 109 0.98 16.16 8.35
N GLY A 110 0.12 15.13 8.27
CA GLY A 110 0.38 13.90 7.52
C GLY A 110 1.39 12.98 8.21
N GLU A 111 1.46 12.98 9.53
CA GLU A 111 2.30 12.08 10.33
C GLU A 111 1.52 10.82 10.72
N PHE A 112 2.22 9.70 10.96
CA PHE A 112 1.63 8.52 11.59
C PHE A 112 1.53 8.77 13.11
N GLU A 113 0.33 8.69 13.67
CA GLU A 113 0.01 8.90 15.08
C GLU A 113 -0.57 7.62 15.71
N PHE A 114 0.32 6.73 16.17
CA PHE A 114 -0.07 5.58 16.99
C PHE A 114 -0.10 5.97 18.47
N GLU A 115 -1.26 5.81 19.13
CA GLU A 115 -1.36 6.04 20.57
C GLU A 115 -0.53 5.01 21.37
N GLY A 116 0.22 5.47 22.37
CA GLY A 116 0.79 4.63 23.43
C GLY A 116 2.16 4.03 23.13
N VAL A 117 2.30 3.30 22.02
CA VAL A 117 3.57 2.67 21.63
C VAL A 117 3.77 2.95 20.14
N GLY A 118 4.60 3.91 19.79
CA GLY A 118 4.84 4.19 18.38
C GLY A 118 5.52 3.00 17.66
N ILE A 119 5.41 2.98 16.33
CA ILE A 119 6.12 2.04 15.46
C ILE A 119 7.38 2.77 15.02
N PRO A 120 8.58 2.49 15.57
CA PRO A 120 9.75 3.37 15.45
C PRO A 120 10.08 3.79 14.02
N SER A 121 10.00 2.89 13.05
CA SER A 121 10.27 3.19 11.65
C SER A 121 9.25 4.18 11.06
N LEU A 122 7.97 4.07 11.47
CA LEU A 122 6.92 5.00 11.06
C LEU A 122 6.99 6.31 11.86
N ASP A 123 7.28 6.29 13.15
CA ASP A 123 7.45 7.48 13.99
C ASP A 123 8.63 8.35 13.55
N ALA A 124 9.65 7.73 12.95
CA ALA A 124 10.81 8.42 12.38
C ALA A 124 10.44 9.25 11.14
N LEU A 125 9.25 9.03 10.55
CA LEU A 125 8.75 9.85 9.46
C LEU A 125 8.29 11.20 10.01
N GLY A 126 9.12 12.22 9.82
CA GLY A 126 8.71 13.60 10.08
C GLY A 126 7.56 14.08 9.18
N PRO A 127 7.07 15.32 9.41
CA PRO A 127 6.02 15.93 8.62
C PRO A 127 6.43 16.07 7.15
N GLY A 128 5.47 15.88 6.24
CA GLY A 128 5.71 16.02 4.80
C GLY A 128 6.69 15.00 4.23
N HIS A 129 6.82 13.82 4.86
CA HIS A 129 7.49 12.67 4.26
C HIS A 129 6.80 12.30 2.94
N SER A 130 7.55 11.69 2.02
CA SER A 130 6.99 11.27 0.75
C SER A 130 6.33 9.90 0.82
N PHE A 131 5.44 9.63 -0.13
CA PHE A 131 4.75 8.33 -0.24
C PHE A 131 5.73 7.14 -0.27
N VAL A 132 6.83 7.26 -1.01
CA VAL A 132 7.85 6.20 -1.04
C VAL A 132 8.58 6.07 0.30
N GLN A 133 8.80 7.17 1.05
CA GLN A 133 9.37 7.08 2.40
C GLN A 133 8.40 6.37 3.36
N ALA A 134 7.09 6.58 3.22
CA ALA A 134 6.10 5.86 4.02
C ALA A 134 6.11 4.35 3.74
N ILE A 135 6.13 3.95 2.47
CA ILE A 135 6.21 2.52 2.10
C ILE A 135 7.55 1.91 2.56
N GLU A 136 8.65 2.65 2.43
CA GLU A 136 9.97 2.24 2.91
C GLU A 136 9.95 1.97 4.43
N ALA A 137 9.41 2.90 5.21
CA ALA A 137 9.27 2.75 6.66
C ALA A 137 8.36 1.58 7.06
N ILE A 138 7.30 1.30 6.29
CA ILE A 138 6.43 0.12 6.50
C ILE A 138 7.22 -1.17 6.30
N ILE A 139 8.01 -1.25 5.24
CA ILE A 139 8.86 -2.41 4.96
C ILE A 139 9.92 -2.55 6.06
N GLU A 140 10.51 -1.46 6.53
CA GLU A 140 11.47 -1.48 7.65
C GLU A 140 10.83 -1.92 8.96
N ALA A 141 9.65 -1.41 9.30
CA ALA A 141 8.88 -1.81 10.47
C ALA A 141 8.62 -3.32 10.47
N GLU A 142 8.28 -3.89 9.31
CA GLU A 142 8.10 -5.33 9.20
C GLU A 142 9.41 -6.10 9.38
N LEU A 143 10.47 -5.70 8.68
CA LEU A 143 11.78 -6.38 8.76
C LEU A 143 12.34 -6.38 10.18
N ASN A 144 12.00 -5.36 10.98
CA ASN A 144 12.40 -5.20 12.37
C ASN A 144 11.41 -5.84 13.37
N ASP A 145 10.38 -6.55 12.89
CA ASP A 145 9.31 -7.14 13.71
C ASP A 145 8.63 -6.08 14.63
N GLU A 146 8.56 -4.81 14.17
CA GLU A 146 8.00 -3.68 14.94
C GLU A 146 6.48 -3.75 15.03
N PHE A 147 5.77 -4.21 13.99
CA PHE A 147 4.33 -4.44 14.05
C PHE A 147 3.97 -5.50 15.10
N ILE A 148 4.77 -6.57 15.20
CA ILE A 148 4.60 -7.61 16.23
C ILE A 148 4.93 -7.04 17.61
N SER A 149 6.01 -6.25 17.71
CA SER A 149 6.39 -5.60 18.96
C SER A 149 5.33 -4.62 19.46
N PHE A 150 4.72 -3.85 18.56
CA PHE A 150 3.60 -2.97 18.84
C PHE A 150 2.42 -3.75 19.39
N GLN A 151 2.06 -4.89 18.77
CA GLN A 151 1.01 -5.78 19.27
C GLN A 151 1.26 -6.27 20.70
N ASN A 152 2.51 -6.55 21.06
CA ASN A 152 2.87 -7.11 22.37
C ASN A 152 3.01 -6.06 23.48
N LYS A 153 3.17 -4.78 23.14
CA LYS A 153 3.52 -3.71 24.09
C LYS A 153 2.33 -2.89 24.57
N GLU A 154 1.20 -2.88 23.87
CA GLU A 154 -0.02 -2.18 24.30
C GLU A 154 -0.49 -2.75 25.66
N PRO A 155 -0.36 -2.01 26.79
CA PRO A 155 -0.70 -2.49 28.12
C PRO A 155 -2.15 -2.17 28.49
N ARG A 156 -2.99 -1.80 27.51
CA ARG A 156 -4.44 -1.74 27.73
C ARG A 156 -4.91 -3.19 27.87
N LYS A 157 -5.86 -3.43 28.78
CA LYS A 157 -6.36 -4.74 29.22
C LYS A 157 -6.97 -5.63 28.12
N VAL A 158 -6.70 -5.36 26.84
CA VAL A 158 -7.28 -6.03 25.69
C VAL A 158 -6.39 -7.21 25.32
N LYS A 159 -6.78 -8.41 25.74
CA LYS A 159 -5.90 -9.59 25.63
C LYS A 159 -5.63 -10.06 24.20
N ASP A 160 -6.37 -9.61 23.18
CA ASP A 160 -6.06 -9.98 21.80
C ASP A 160 -6.12 -8.79 20.82
N PHE A 161 -5.03 -8.03 20.81
CA PHE A 161 -4.70 -7.11 19.74
C PHE A 161 -4.14 -7.89 18.55
N SER A 162 -4.69 -7.69 17.35
CA SER A 162 -4.18 -8.28 16.12
C SER A 162 -4.10 -7.24 15.01
N TYR A 163 -2.89 -7.02 14.52
CA TYR A 163 -2.64 -6.36 13.25
C TYR A 163 -3.30 -7.19 12.14
N ARG A 164 -4.04 -6.53 11.24
CA ARG A 164 -4.75 -7.24 10.18
C ARG A 164 -4.15 -7.02 8.81
N ASN A 165 -3.88 -5.76 8.47
CA ASN A 165 -3.66 -5.40 7.08
C ASN A 165 -3.02 -4.02 6.92
N ILE A 166 -2.29 -3.87 5.81
CA ILE A 166 -1.91 -2.58 5.23
C ILE A 166 -2.55 -2.54 3.86
N GLU A 167 -3.25 -1.46 3.57
CA GLU A 167 -3.78 -1.19 2.24
C GLU A 167 -3.07 0.02 1.64
N ILE A 168 -2.65 -0.12 0.38
CA ILE A 168 -2.07 0.96 -0.40
C ILE A 168 -2.98 1.20 -1.59
N GLU A 169 -3.47 2.43 -1.71
CA GLU A 169 -4.34 2.84 -2.79
C GLU A 169 -3.64 3.89 -3.66
N PHE A 170 -3.77 3.72 -4.97
CA PHE A 170 -3.30 4.67 -5.97
C PHE A 170 -4.53 5.25 -6.69
N PHE A 171 -4.46 6.54 -7.04
CA PHE A 171 -5.57 7.25 -7.69
C PHE A 171 -5.13 7.90 -9.00
N SER A 172 -6.06 7.97 -9.96
CA SER A 172 -5.89 8.58 -11.28
C SER A 172 -7.20 9.25 -11.74
N PRO A 173 -7.17 10.25 -12.65
CA PRO A 173 -6.03 10.75 -13.43
C PRO A 173 -5.07 11.69 -12.68
N ILE A 174 -5.42 12.06 -11.46
CA ILE A 174 -4.57 12.91 -10.62
C ILE A 174 -3.73 12.00 -9.73
N ALA A 175 -2.41 12.04 -9.88
CA ALA A 175 -1.48 11.30 -9.05
C ALA A 175 -1.69 11.62 -7.56
N MET A 176 -2.32 10.69 -6.87
CA MET A 176 -2.52 10.70 -5.43
C MET A 176 -2.37 9.27 -4.93
N ALA A 177 -2.09 9.13 -3.64
CA ALA A 177 -2.04 7.83 -3.01
C ALA A 177 -2.54 7.91 -1.59
N GLN A 178 -2.89 6.76 -1.04
CA GLN A 178 -3.31 6.62 0.34
C GLN A 178 -2.72 5.34 0.92
N ILE A 179 -2.35 5.41 2.19
CA ILE A 179 -1.97 4.23 2.97
C ILE A 179 -2.95 4.10 4.12
N GLN A 180 -3.48 2.90 4.31
CA GLN A 180 -4.34 2.56 5.44
C GLN A 180 -3.70 1.41 6.24
N ILE A 181 -3.55 1.58 7.55
CA ILE A 181 -3.00 0.54 8.43
C ILE A 181 -4.10 0.12 9.40
N TYR A 182 -4.47 -1.17 9.36
CA TYR A 182 -5.60 -1.72 10.10
C TYR A 182 -5.16 -2.49 11.33
N PHE A 183 -5.71 -2.10 12.48
CA PHE A 183 -5.55 -2.79 13.74
C PHE A 183 -6.91 -3.23 14.28
N SER A 184 -7.01 -4.46 14.75
CA SER A 184 -8.25 -5.00 15.30
C SER A 184 -8.07 -5.52 16.71
N PHE A 185 -9.09 -5.31 17.54
CA PHE A 185 -9.16 -5.73 18.92
C PHE A 185 -10.24 -6.80 19.03
N SER A 186 -9.87 -7.99 19.50
CA SER A 186 -10.77 -9.13 19.62
C SER A 186 -11.89 -8.92 20.64
N GLU A 187 -11.56 -8.37 21.81
CA GLU A 187 -12.47 -8.35 22.97
C GLU A 187 -13.58 -7.30 22.79
N GLU A 188 -13.28 -6.19 22.11
CA GLU A 188 -14.21 -5.06 21.97
C GLU A 188 -14.89 -5.02 20.59
N LYS A 189 -14.60 -6.00 19.70
CA LYS A 189 -14.98 -5.94 18.27
C LYS A 189 -14.71 -4.56 17.65
N SER A 190 -13.69 -3.88 18.14
CA SER A 190 -13.30 -2.57 17.67
C SER A 190 -12.15 -2.75 16.71
N CYS A 191 -12.15 -1.97 15.65
CA CYS A 191 -10.96 -1.76 14.85
C CYS A 191 -10.67 -0.27 14.82
N PHE A 192 -9.39 0.09 14.85
CA PHE A 192 -9.01 1.40 14.37
C PHE A 192 -8.13 1.21 13.14
N PHE A 193 -8.22 2.15 12.24
CA PHE A 193 -7.27 2.25 11.15
C PHE A 193 -6.77 3.68 11.05
N GLU A 194 -5.52 3.77 10.71
CA GLU A 194 -4.87 5.03 10.41
C GLU A 194 -4.78 5.18 8.91
N VAL A 195 -5.20 6.34 8.41
CA VAL A 195 -5.19 6.69 7.00
C VAL A 195 -4.27 7.88 6.79
N ILE A 196 -3.31 7.76 5.90
CA ILE A 196 -2.50 8.88 5.43
C ILE A 196 -2.74 9.11 3.94
N TYR A 197 -3.00 10.36 3.59
CA TYR A 197 -3.19 10.80 2.21
C TYR A 197 -1.93 11.48 1.67
N PHE A 198 -1.62 11.20 0.41
CA PHE A 198 -0.45 11.70 -0.30
C PHE A 198 -0.87 12.39 -1.60
N GLY A 199 -0.33 13.60 -1.84
CA GLY A 199 -0.65 14.40 -3.02
C GLY A 199 -1.45 15.67 -2.71
N LYS A 200 -1.73 16.47 -3.74
CA LYS A 200 -2.26 17.85 -3.59
C LYS A 200 -3.50 17.92 -2.70
N GLU A 201 -3.60 19.03 -1.95
CA GLU A 201 -4.56 19.45 -0.91
C GLU A 201 -6.08 19.32 -1.22
N ALA A 202 -6.50 18.64 -2.29
CA ALA A 202 -7.87 18.60 -2.76
C ALA A 202 -8.73 17.47 -2.17
N PHE A 203 -8.17 16.56 -1.36
CA PHE A 203 -8.94 15.41 -0.87
C PHE A 203 -9.80 15.72 0.36
N SER A 204 -9.33 16.53 1.32
CA SER A 204 -10.14 16.91 2.49
C SER A 204 -11.46 17.59 2.09
N LYS A 205 -11.38 18.48 1.08
CA LYS A 205 -12.56 19.15 0.51
C LYS A 205 -13.45 18.16 -0.25
N LYS A 206 -12.90 17.29 -1.10
CA LYS A 206 -13.70 16.33 -1.89
C LYS A 206 -14.29 15.15 -1.10
N ILE A 207 -13.63 14.61 -0.06
CA ILE A 207 -14.26 13.56 0.79
C ILE A 207 -15.38 14.17 1.63
N SER A 208 -15.17 15.37 2.19
CA SER A 208 -16.21 16.04 2.97
C SER A 208 -17.46 16.29 2.10
N GLU A 209 -17.28 16.58 0.80
CA GLU A 209 -18.34 16.72 -0.20
C GLU A 209 -18.90 15.37 -0.70
N SER A 210 -18.09 14.31 -0.81
CA SER A 210 -18.54 13.00 -1.35
C SER A 210 -19.19 12.09 -0.31
N LYS A 211 -18.86 12.23 0.98
CA LYS A 211 -19.58 11.53 2.08
C LYS A 211 -20.97 12.10 2.36
N LEU A 212 -21.30 13.29 1.84
CA LEU A 212 -22.69 13.78 1.75
C LEU A 212 -23.50 13.08 0.64
N TYR A 213 -22.84 12.35 -0.25
CA TYR A 213 -23.44 11.70 -1.42
C TYR A 213 -23.62 10.19 -1.29
N SER A 214 -23.07 9.52 -0.26
CA SER A 214 -23.15 8.06 -0.12
C SER A 214 -24.50 7.52 0.37
N GLU A 215 -25.52 8.36 0.56
CA GLU A 215 -26.90 7.91 0.83
C GLU A 215 -27.81 7.92 -0.40
N SER A 216 -27.37 8.49 -1.54
CA SER A 216 -28.17 8.40 -2.75
C SER A 216 -27.34 8.44 -4.04
N THR A 217 -27.55 7.42 -4.88
CA THR A 217 -27.36 7.38 -6.34
C THR A 217 -26.05 6.85 -6.94
N LYS A 218 -26.28 5.95 -7.92
CA LYS A 218 -25.37 5.29 -8.87
C LYS A 218 -24.81 6.26 -9.92
N THR A 219 -24.21 7.37 -9.52
CA THR A 219 -23.51 8.25 -10.47
C THR A 219 -22.04 8.36 -10.06
N LEU A 220 -21.19 7.80 -10.91
CA LEU A 220 -19.74 7.73 -10.77
C LEU A 220 -19.14 9.11 -10.40
N SER A 221 -18.40 9.12 -9.31
CA SER A 221 -17.57 10.24 -8.85
C SER A 221 -16.37 10.42 -9.79
N PRO A 222 -15.74 11.60 -9.89
CA PRO A 222 -14.62 11.90 -10.82
C PRO A 222 -13.28 11.21 -10.47
N ILE A 223 -13.31 10.11 -9.73
CA ILE A 223 -12.15 9.26 -9.43
C ILE A 223 -12.44 7.98 -10.17
N ASP A 224 -12.05 7.94 -11.44
CA ASP A 224 -12.51 6.91 -12.37
C ASP A 224 -11.86 5.55 -12.08
N TYR A 225 -10.72 5.50 -11.37
CA TYR A 225 -10.01 4.25 -11.05
C TYR A 225 -9.31 4.31 -9.68
N VAL A 226 -9.58 3.31 -8.83
CA VAL A 226 -8.88 3.05 -7.57
C VAL A 226 -8.31 1.64 -7.64
N HIS A 227 -6.99 1.50 -7.59
CA HIS A 227 -6.37 0.20 -7.33
C HIS A 227 -6.00 0.10 -5.86
N ARG A 228 -6.57 -0.90 -5.20
CA ARG A 228 -6.33 -1.23 -3.80
C ARG A 228 -5.48 -2.48 -3.72
N TYR A 229 -4.31 -2.34 -3.12
CA TYR A 229 -3.46 -3.48 -2.76
C TYR A 229 -3.56 -3.73 -1.27
N SER A 230 -3.81 -4.98 -0.90
CA SER A 230 -3.97 -5.43 0.48
C SER A 230 -2.83 -6.37 0.84
N PHE A 231 -1.99 -5.97 1.79
CA PHE A 231 -0.78 -6.70 2.19
C PHE A 231 -1.04 -7.71 3.33
N LYS A 232 -2.20 -8.37 3.30
CA LYS A 232 -2.65 -9.27 4.37
C LYS A 232 -1.72 -10.47 4.58
N ASP A 233 -1.05 -10.92 3.52
CA ASP A 233 -0.27 -12.18 3.50
C ASP A 233 1.26 -11.98 3.52
N LEU A 234 1.75 -10.75 3.31
CA LEU A 234 3.20 -10.45 3.35
C LEU A 234 3.76 -10.49 4.79
N LEU A 235 2.91 -10.24 5.79
CA LEU A 235 3.34 -9.85 7.15
C LEU A 235 3.09 -10.94 8.21
N MET A 236 2.57 -12.10 7.81
CA MET A 236 2.19 -13.19 8.74
C MET A 236 2.82 -14.55 8.39
N THR A 237 3.71 -14.61 7.39
CA THR A 237 4.17 -15.89 6.82
C THR A 237 5.68 -16.12 6.96
N ARG A 238 6.21 -16.16 8.20
CA ARG A 238 7.45 -16.93 8.44
C ARG A 238 7.26 -18.45 8.37
N LYS A 239 6.03 -18.97 8.17
CA LYS A 239 5.77 -20.43 8.11
C LYS A 239 4.38 -20.84 7.59
N ILE A 240 4.02 -20.62 6.33
CA ILE A 240 2.82 -21.27 5.74
C ILE A 240 3.12 -21.76 4.32
N SER A 241 2.78 -23.03 4.05
CA SER A 241 2.98 -23.72 2.79
C SER A 241 2.26 -23.02 1.63
N GLY A 242 2.84 -23.05 0.42
CA GLY A 242 2.46 -22.28 -0.77
C GLY A 242 1.06 -22.52 -1.40
N SER A 243 0.06 -22.97 -0.64
CA SER A 243 -1.32 -23.20 -1.08
C SER A 243 -2.32 -22.10 -0.65
N THR A 244 -2.01 -21.26 0.35
CA THR A 244 -2.94 -20.22 0.85
C THR A 244 -2.85 -18.90 0.06
N ILE A 245 -1.65 -18.49 -0.37
CA ILE A 245 -1.41 -17.22 -1.09
C ILE A 245 -2.03 -17.23 -2.50
N LYS A 246 -2.08 -18.40 -3.16
CA LYS A 246 -2.67 -18.56 -4.51
C LYS A 246 -4.17 -18.23 -4.57
N ARG A 247 -4.89 -18.24 -3.45
CA ARG A 247 -6.34 -17.99 -3.43
C ARG A 247 -6.70 -16.52 -3.23
N VAL A 248 -5.80 -15.69 -2.72
CA VAL A 248 -6.06 -14.28 -2.43
C VAL A 248 -5.57 -13.41 -3.59
N ALA A 249 -4.35 -13.63 -4.10
CA ALA A 249 -3.83 -12.93 -5.28
C ALA A 249 -4.66 -13.19 -6.56
N GLY A 250 -5.21 -14.40 -6.71
CA GLY A 250 -6.04 -14.78 -7.86
C GLY A 250 -7.43 -14.15 -7.90
N LEU A 251 -7.94 -13.61 -6.78
CA LEU A 251 -9.23 -12.90 -6.77
C LEU A 251 -9.08 -11.44 -7.21
N PHE A 252 -8.00 -10.78 -6.79
CA PHE A 252 -7.74 -9.38 -7.16
C PHE A 252 -7.24 -9.21 -8.59
N TRP A 253 -6.44 -10.15 -9.12
CA TRP A 253 -5.99 -10.07 -10.52
C TRP A 253 -7.14 -10.23 -11.50
N ASN A 254 -8.13 -11.08 -11.21
CA ASN A 254 -9.30 -11.22 -12.08
C ASN A 254 -10.17 -9.98 -12.03
N ASP A 255 -10.45 -9.41 -10.83
CA ASP A 255 -11.23 -8.17 -10.74
C ASP A 255 -10.54 -6.98 -11.41
N PHE A 256 -9.20 -6.88 -11.30
CA PHE A 256 -8.40 -5.87 -12.02
C PHE A 256 -8.41 -6.11 -13.52
N PHE A 257 -8.09 -7.33 -13.96
CA PHE A 257 -8.02 -7.68 -15.37
C PHE A 257 -9.39 -7.51 -16.05
N ASP A 258 -10.47 -7.89 -15.36
CA ASP A 258 -11.85 -7.74 -15.82
C ASP A 258 -12.33 -6.27 -15.76
N SER A 259 -11.65 -5.40 -14.98
CA SER A 259 -11.91 -3.96 -14.97
C SER A 259 -11.25 -3.18 -16.11
N LEU A 260 -10.24 -3.76 -16.75
CA LEU A 260 -9.59 -3.19 -17.94
C LEU A 260 -10.50 -3.34 -19.16
N SER A 261 -10.45 -2.37 -20.07
CA SER A 261 -11.09 -2.51 -21.38
C SER A 261 -10.48 -3.67 -22.18
N GLU A 262 -11.24 -4.24 -23.12
CA GLU A 262 -10.73 -5.32 -24.00
C GLU A 262 -9.45 -4.92 -24.74
N GLU A 263 -9.30 -3.64 -25.12
CA GLU A 263 -8.06 -3.13 -25.74
C GLU A 263 -6.88 -3.12 -24.76
N GLU A 264 -7.08 -2.70 -23.51
CA GLU A 264 -6.04 -2.71 -22.48
C GLU A 264 -5.67 -4.12 -22.07
N GLN A 265 -6.65 -5.02 -21.93
CA GLN A 265 -6.42 -6.44 -21.70
C GLN A 265 -5.63 -7.06 -22.86
N SER A 266 -5.98 -6.73 -24.10
CA SER A 266 -5.29 -7.25 -25.29
C SER A 266 -3.88 -6.68 -25.42
N ALA A 267 -3.68 -5.39 -25.14
CA ALA A 267 -2.35 -4.76 -25.10
C ALA A 267 -1.50 -5.37 -23.99
N LEU A 268 -2.06 -5.60 -22.79
CA LEU A 268 -1.38 -6.27 -21.69
C LEU A 268 -1.01 -7.71 -22.07
N ARG A 269 -1.90 -8.44 -22.73
CA ARG A 269 -1.64 -9.81 -23.23
C ARG A 269 -0.59 -9.83 -24.34
N GLU A 270 -0.57 -8.85 -25.21
CA GLU A 270 0.39 -8.73 -26.31
C GLU A 270 1.78 -8.35 -25.77
N ASP A 271 1.85 -7.41 -24.83
CA ASP A 271 3.08 -7.08 -24.10
C ASP A 271 3.62 -8.30 -23.35
N LEU A 272 2.75 -9.06 -22.67
CA LEU A 272 3.12 -10.30 -21.97
C LEU A 272 3.60 -11.42 -22.91
N ARG A 273 3.09 -11.48 -24.15
CA ARG A 273 3.54 -12.46 -25.16
C ARG A 273 4.86 -12.08 -25.81
N ASN A 274 5.19 -10.79 -25.83
CA ASN A 274 6.39 -10.27 -26.48
C ASN A 274 7.59 -10.13 -25.51
N THR A 275 7.41 -10.42 -24.23
CA THR A 275 8.46 -10.56 -23.19
C THR A 275 8.79 -12.01 -22.89
#